data_AF-A0A3B9Q4Q3-F1
#
_entry.id   AF-A0A3B9Q4Q3-F1
#
_cell.length_a   1.000
_cell.length_b   1.000
_cell.length_c   1.000
_cell.angle_alpha   90.00
_cell.angle_beta   90.00
_cell.angle_gamma   90.00
#
_symmetry.space_group_name_H-M   'P 1'
#
loop_
_entity.id
_entity.type
_entity.pdbx_description
1 polymer ?
#
loop_
_entity_poly.entity_id
_entity_poly.type
_entity_poly.pdbx_seq_one_letter_code
_entity_poly.pdbx_strand_id
1 'polypeptide(L)' 'TYSNNSHNQEYSRLLSAAVINRNFCNMLLSDPAKAINSGYSGEKFNLSKDAQDKVSTIHASSLQEFAAKLAVL' A
#
# COMPACT_ATOMS: atom_id res chain seq x y z
N THR A 1 -6.82 18.72 16.38
CA THR A 1 -5.50 18.73 15.70
C THR A 1 -5.27 17.39 14.99
N TYR A 2 -6.13 17.02 14.04
CA TYR A 2 -6.18 15.66 13.50
C TYR A 2 -6.08 15.71 11.99
N SER A 3 -4.90 15.49 11.39
CA SER A 3 -4.84 15.26 9.93
C SER A 3 -3.59 14.56 9.39
N ASN A 4 -2.56 14.24 10.19
CA ASN A 4 -1.41 13.47 9.68
C ASN A 4 -1.56 11.94 9.84
N ASN A 5 -2.73 11.44 10.21
CA ASN A 5 -2.96 10.01 10.47
C ASN A 5 -3.53 9.24 9.28
N SER A 6 -4.26 9.90 8.37
CA SER A 6 -5.01 9.22 7.31
C SER A 6 -4.11 8.48 6.33
N HIS A 7 -2.98 9.07 5.90
CA HIS A 7 -2.03 8.37 5.02
C HIS A 7 -1.43 7.13 5.69
N ASN A 8 -1.04 7.24 6.96
CA ASN A 8 -0.43 6.14 7.69
C ASN A 8 -1.43 5.01 8.00
N GLN A 9 -2.72 5.36 8.16
CA GLN A 9 -3.80 4.39 8.31
C GLN A 9 -4.08 3.63 7.01
N GLU A 10 -4.08 4.32 5.86
CA GLU A 10 -4.24 3.67 4.55
C GLU A 10 -3.09 2.71 4.26
N TYR A 11 -1.85 3.10 4.57
CA TYR A 11 -0.69 2.22 4.44
C TYR A 11 -0.75 1.02 5.40
N SER A 12 -1.14 1.22 6.65
CA SER A 12 -1.33 0.12 7.59
C SER A 12 -2.43 -0.84 7.13
N ARG A 13 -3.55 -0.32 6.59
CA ARG A 13 -4.62 -1.15 5.99
C ARG A 13 -4.10 -1.92 4.79
N LEU A 14 -3.34 -1.27 3.91
CA LEU A 14 -2.77 -1.87 2.71
C LEU A 14 -1.76 -2.98 3.05
N LEU A 15 -0.88 -2.74 4.02
CA LEU A 15 0.02 -3.75 4.55
C LEU A 15 -0.74 -4.88 5.22
N SER A 16 -1.77 -4.58 6.02
CA SER A 16 -2.61 -5.60 6.65
C SER A 16 -3.31 -6.48 5.61
N ALA A 17 -3.86 -5.88 4.56
CA ALA A 17 -4.47 -6.60 3.43
C ALA A 17 -3.46 -7.53 2.73
N ALA A 18 -2.23 -7.05 2.52
CA ALA A 18 -1.17 -7.86 1.95
C ALA A 18 -0.64 -8.95 2.90
N VAL A 19 -0.64 -8.73 4.22
CA VAL A 19 -0.31 -9.76 5.21
C VAL A 19 -1.37 -10.87 5.20
N ILE A 20 -2.65 -10.48 5.17
CA ILE A 20 -3.78 -11.43 5.22
C ILE A 20 -3.92 -12.19 3.90
N ASN A 21 -3.72 -11.52 2.76
CA ASN A 21 -3.93 -12.09 1.44
C ASN A 21 -2.63 -12.07 0.61
N ARG A 22 -2.03 -13.26 0.46
CA ARG A 22 -0.80 -13.44 -0.32
C ARG A 22 -0.99 -13.15 -1.81
N ASN A 23 -2.17 -13.37 -2.38
CA ASN A 23 -2.44 -13.01 -3.78
C ASN A 23 -2.44 -11.49 -3.96
N PHE A 24 -3.07 -10.76 -3.04
CA PHE A 24 -3.01 -9.30 -3.02
C PHE A 24 -1.58 -8.81 -2.82
N CYS A 25 -0.83 -9.41 -1.90
CA CYS A 25 0.59 -9.10 -1.68
C CYS A 25 1.42 -9.29 -2.95
N ASN A 26 1.28 -10.42 -3.63
CA ASN A 26 2.04 -10.67 -4.85
C ASN A 26 1.65 -9.68 -5.97
N MET A 27 0.37 -9.30 -6.04
CA MET A 27 -0.11 -8.25 -6.94
C MET A 27 0.48 -6.88 -6.56
N LEU A 28 0.55 -6.55 -5.27
CA LEU A 28 1.13 -5.31 -4.77
C LEU A 28 2.64 -5.21 -5.04
N LEU A 29 3.37 -6.34 -4.94
CA LEU A 29 4.81 -6.39 -5.23
C LEU A 29 5.11 -6.38 -6.73
N SER A 30 4.22 -6.94 -7.57
CA SER A 30 4.34 -6.83 -9.04
C SER A 30 3.90 -5.47 -9.57
N ASP A 31 2.78 -4.95 -9.07
CA ASP A 31 2.14 -3.74 -9.56
C ASP A 31 1.40 -3.03 -8.41
N PRO A 32 2.11 -2.19 -7.64
CA PRO A 32 1.56 -1.51 -6.48
C PRO A 32 0.39 -0.60 -6.84
N ALA A 33 0.48 0.09 -7.97
CA ALA A 33 -0.55 0.99 -8.49
C ALA A 33 -1.86 0.24 -8.75
N LYS A 34 -1.75 -0.91 -9.43
CA LYS A 34 -2.89 -1.76 -9.74
C LYS A 34 -3.52 -2.33 -8.48
N ALA A 35 -2.73 -2.81 -7.52
CA ALA A 35 -3.24 -3.34 -6.27
C ALA A 35 -4.02 -2.27 -5.48
N ILE A 36 -3.49 -1.05 -5.39
CA ILE A 36 -4.17 0.09 -4.76
C ILE A 36 -5.49 0.41 -5.45
N ASN A 37 -5.47 0.52 -6.79
CA ASN A 37 -6.64 0.90 -7.57
C ASN A 37 -7.72 -0.20 -7.61
N SER A 38 -7.29 -1.47 -7.58
CA SER A 38 -8.16 -2.62 -7.50
C SER A 38 -8.83 -2.74 -6.14
N GLY A 39 -8.17 -2.26 -5.09
CA GLY A 39 -8.67 -2.31 -3.72
C GLY A 39 -8.59 -3.69 -3.09
N TYR A 40 -9.06 -3.79 -1.85
CA TYR A 40 -9.10 -5.00 -1.06
C TYR A 40 -10.47 -5.16 -0.39
N SER A 41 -11.04 -6.37 -0.42
CA SER A 41 -12.38 -6.67 0.14
C SER A 41 -13.52 -5.76 -0.35
N GLY A 42 -13.43 -5.25 -1.58
CA GLY A 42 -14.44 -4.36 -2.17
C GLY A 42 -14.27 -2.88 -1.78
N GLU A 43 -13.28 -2.56 -0.96
CA GLU A 43 -12.92 -1.19 -0.60
C GLU A 43 -11.64 -0.77 -1.33
N LYS A 44 -11.58 0.48 -1.78
CA LYS A 44 -10.36 1.04 -2.38
C LYS A 44 -9.58 1.83 -1.35
N PHE A 45 -8.26 1.81 -1.45
CA PHE A 45 -7.43 2.66 -0.60
C PHE A 45 -7.53 4.10 -1.07
N ASN A 46 -7.78 5.00 -0.13
CA ASN A 46 -7.95 6.41 -0.38
C ASN A 46 -6.60 7.13 -0.35
N LEU A 47 -5.67 6.63 -1.16
CA LEU A 47 -4.33 7.19 -1.31
C LEU A 47 -4.35 8.37 -2.28
N SER A 48 -3.73 9.47 -1.87
CA SER A 48 -3.52 10.63 -2.74
C SER A 48 -2.67 10.24 -3.94
N LYS A 49 -2.78 11.00 -5.04
CA LYS A 49 -2.03 10.72 -6.27
C LYS A 49 -0.51 10.69 -6.05
N ASP A 50 0.00 11.57 -5.18
CA ASP A 50 1.39 11.57 -4.73
C ASP A 50 1.78 10.26 -4.02
N ALA A 51 0.93 9.77 -3.12
CA ALA A 51 1.14 8.51 -2.42
C ALA A 51 1.12 7.31 -3.37
N GLN A 52 0.20 7.28 -4.35
CA GLN A 52 0.21 6.26 -5.39
C GLN A 52 1.48 6.30 -6.23
N ASP A 53 1.96 7.48 -6.60
CA ASP A 53 3.20 7.65 -7.37
C ASP A 53 4.40 7.13 -6.57
N LYS A 54 4.54 7.60 -5.32
CA LYS A 54 5.54 7.09 -4.35
C LYS A 54 5.49 5.58 -4.25
N VAL A 55 4.32 4.99 -4.00
CA VAL A 55 4.16 3.55 -3.86
C VAL A 55 4.49 2.80 -5.16
N SER A 56 4.18 3.37 -6.32
CA SER A 56 4.55 2.82 -7.63
C SER A 56 6.06 2.82 -7.88
N THR A 57 6.80 3.75 -7.26
CA THR A 57 8.28 3.75 -7.29
C THR A 57 8.93 2.74 -6.33
N ILE A 58 8.15 2.17 -5.40
CA ILE A 58 8.67 1.17 -4.45
C ILE A 58 8.81 -0.17 -5.16
N HIS A 59 10.05 -0.50 -5.52
CA HIS A 59 10.43 -1.86 -5.88
C HIS A 59 10.85 -2.63 -4.62
N ALA A 60 10.09 -3.67 -4.27
CA ALA A 60 10.37 -4.55 -3.15
C ALA A 60 10.12 -6.01 -3.56
N SER A 61 10.98 -6.92 -3.11
CA SER A 61 10.83 -8.36 -3.37
C SER A 61 10.01 -9.06 -2.29
N SER A 62 9.63 -8.36 -1.22
CA SER A 62 8.87 -8.89 -0.11
C SER A 62 8.09 -7.79 0.61
N LEU A 63 6.99 -8.19 1.26
CA LEU A 63 6.12 -7.28 1.98
C LEU A 63 6.85 -6.50 3.08
N GLN A 64 7.83 -7.11 3.74
CA GLN A 64 8.61 -6.47 4.79
C GLN A 64 9.46 -5.33 4.24
N GLU A 65 10.13 -5.54 3.11
CA GLU A 65 10.88 -4.49 2.41
C GLU A 65 9.95 -3.39 1.92
N PHE A 66 8.79 -3.77 1.38
CA PHE A 66 7.78 -2.83 0.92
C PHE A 66 7.29 -1.96 2.08
N ALA A 67 6.93 -2.57 3.22
CA ALA A 67 6.54 -1.88 4.44
C ALA A 67 7.63 -0.96 4.98
N ALA A 68 8.88 -1.42 4.97
CA ALA A 68 10.02 -0.63 5.41
C ALA A 68 10.19 0.62 4.54
N LYS A 69 10.13 0.47 3.21
CA LYS A 69 10.20 1.59 2.25
C LYS A 69 9.02 2.55 2.39
N LEU A 70 7.83 2.02 2.66
CA LEU A 70 6.65 2.83 2.93
C LEU A 70 6.73 3.61 4.23
N ALA A 71 7.30 3.03 5.28
CA ALA A 71 7.46 3.69 6.57
C ALA A 71 8.49 4.84 6.55
N VAL A 72 9.37 4.88 5.54
CA VAL A 72 10.38 5.94 5.36
C VAL A 72 10.00 6.99 4.30
N LEU A 73 8.82 6.88 3.69
CA LEU A 73 8.30 7.82 2.66
C LEU A 73 7.52 9.01 3.23
#